data_AF-A0A6B2DD21-F1
#
_entry.id   AF-A0A6B2DD21-F1
#
_cell.length_a   1.000
_cell.length_b   1.000
_cell.length_c   1.000
_cell.angle_alpha   90.00
_cell.angle_beta   90.00
_cell.angle_gamma   90.00
#
_symmetry.space_group_name_H-M   'P 1'
#
loop_
_entity.id
_entity.type
_entity.pdbx_description
1 polymer ?
#
loop_
_entity_poly.entity_id
_entity_poly.type
_entity_poly.pdbx_seq_one_letter_code
_entity_poly.pdbx_strand_id
1 'polypeptide(L)'
;MCLSLAAAARKHLAELVLLRRVRDRIDRDRESPLDVETLAREVDLPVALFVRRFQDAYGLSPHEYRRAAEAIRNREARPAPPKVA
;
A
#
# COMPACT_ATOMS: atom_id res chain seq x y z
N MET A 1 29.00 -18.16 7.41
CA MET A 1 28.93 -16.73 7.81
C MET A 1 27.48 -16.38 8.12
N CYS A 2 27.05 -16.46 9.39
CA CYS A 2 25.65 -16.24 9.77
C CYS A 2 25.31 -14.74 9.97
N LEU A 3 26.32 -13.88 10.08
CA LEU A 3 26.16 -12.44 10.30
C LEU A 3 25.50 -11.71 9.12
N SER A 4 25.68 -12.19 7.89
CA SER A 4 25.10 -11.57 6.68
C SER A 4 23.59 -11.82 6.55
N LEU A 5 23.10 -12.99 6.95
CA LEU A 5 21.67 -13.32 6.89
C LEU A 5 20.87 -12.46 7.89
N ALA A 6 21.37 -12.30 9.11
CA ALA A 6 20.74 -11.45 10.12
C ALA A 6 20.71 -9.97 9.69
N ALA A 7 21.77 -9.47 9.05
CA ALA A 7 21.81 -8.13 8.50
C ALA A 7 20.82 -7.94 7.34
N ALA A 8 20.73 -8.91 6.42
CA ALA A 8 19.77 -8.89 5.32
C ALA A 8 18.31 -8.93 5.81
N ALA A 9 18.01 -9.80 6.79
CA ALA A 9 16.69 -9.88 7.41
C ALA A 9 16.28 -8.55 8.05
N ARG A 10 17.19 -7.89 8.76
CA ARG A 10 16.91 -6.59 9.39
C ARG A 10 16.60 -5.50 8.38
N LYS A 11 17.33 -5.47 7.24
CA LYS A 11 17.05 -4.54 6.14
C LYS A 11 15.68 -4.82 5.52
N HIS A 12 15.34 -6.09 5.31
CA HIS A 12 14.04 -6.48 4.76
C HIS A 12 12.88 -6.11 5.70
N LEU A 13 13.03 -6.36 7.01
CA LEU A 13 12.03 -5.96 8.00
C LEU A 13 11.84 -4.43 8.05
N ALA A 14 12.93 -3.67 7.95
CA ALA A 14 12.86 -2.21 7.88
C ALA A 14 12.11 -1.74 6.62
N GLU A 15 12.39 -2.36 5.46
CA GLU A 15 11.67 -2.10 4.20
C GLU A 15 10.16 -2.40 4.34
N LEU A 16 9.79 -3.54 4.94
CA LEU A 16 8.38 -3.88 5.16
C LEU A 16 7.65 -2.88 6.08
N VAL A 17 8.33 -2.36 7.12
CA VAL A 17 7.76 -1.31 7.98
C VAL A 17 7.50 -0.03 7.19
N LEU A 18 8.42 0.35 6.30
CA LEU A 18 8.25 1.52 5.44
C LEU A 18 7.08 1.33 4.45
N LEU A 19 7.02 0.18 3.77
CA LEU A 19 5.92 -0.16 2.86
C LEU A 19 4.56 -0.18 3.57
N ARG A 20 4.53 -0.62 4.84
CA ARG A 20 3.33 -0.58 5.67
C ARG A 20 2.84 0.84 5.94
N ARG A 21 3.75 1.77 6.26
CA ARG A 21 3.40 3.19 6.47
C ARG A 21 2.82 3.82 5.20
N VAL A 22 3.43 3.52 4.05
CA VAL A 22 2.94 3.95 2.74
C VAL A 22 1.53 3.44 2.50
N ARG A 23 1.28 2.15 2.72
CA ARG A 23 -0.06 1.57 2.60
C ARG A 23 -1.07 2.26 3.52
N ASP A 24 -0.70 2.49 4.77
CA ASP A 24 -1.56 3.18 5.74
C ASP A 24 -1.78 4.67 5.37
N ARG A 25 -0.89 5.28 4.56
CA ARG A 25 -1.12 6.60 3.94
C ARG A 25 -2.11 6.50 2.77
N ILE A 26 -1.95 5.53 1.87
CA ILE A 26 -2.90 5.28 0.75
C ILE A 26 -4.32 5.05 1.30
N ASP A 27 -4.43 4.34 2.42
CA ASP A 27 -5.71 4.07 3.04
C ASP A 27 -6.36 5.29 3.72
N ARG A 28 -5.55 6.27 4.16
CA ARG A 28 -6.01 7.54 4.78
C ARG A 28 -6.33 8.61 3.74
N ASP A 29 -5.46 8.79 2.75
CA ASP A 29 -5.54 9.86 1.75
C ASP A 29 -6.29 9.39 0.49
N ARG A 30 -7.56 9.02 0.68
CA ARG A 30 -8.40 8.48 -0.41
C ARG A 30 -9.06 9.55 -1.27
N GLU A 31 -9.16 10.78 -0.76
CA GLU A 31 -9.81 11.90 -1.45
C GLU A 31 -8.88 12.57 -2.48
N SER A 32 -7.57 12.38 -2.32
CA SER A 32 -6.55 12.96 -3.20
C SER A 32 -6.14 11.98 -4.31
N PRO A 33 -5.77 12.46 -5.51
CA PRO A 33 -5.18 11.60 -6.53
C PRO A 33 -3.91 10.93 -6.00
N LEU A 34 -3.82 9.61 -6.18
CA LEU A 34 -2.68 8.82 -5.74
C LEU A 34 -1.44 9.22 -6.54
N ASP A 35 -0.51 9.88 -5.88
CA ASP A 35 0.80 10.23 -6.42
C ASP A 35 1.84 9.18 -6.01
N VAL A 36 2.13 8.25 -6.92
CA VAL A 36 3.09 7.15 -6.70
C VAL A 36 4.52 7.68 -6.56
N GLU A 37 4.85 8.82 -7.17
CA GLU A 37 6.18 9.42 -7.07
C GLU A 37 6.41 9.95 -5.65
N THR A 38 5.42 10.65 -5.09
CA THR A 38 5.48 11.12 -3.69
C THR A 38 5.61 9.94 -2.72
N LEU A 39 4.88 8.85 -2.92
CA LEU A 39 4.98 7.66 -2.07
C LEU A 39 6.35 6.97 -2.17
N ALA A 40 6.94 6.93 -3.36
CA ALA A 40 8.27 6.36 -3.56
C ALA A 40 9.35 7.21 -2.86
N ARG A 41 9.20 8.55 -2.90
CA ARG A 41 10.10 9.49 -2.20
C ARG A 41 10.03 9.36 -0.68
N GLU A 42 8.89 9.00 -0.10
CA GLU A 42 8.77 8.77 1.36
C GLU A 42 9.61 7.60 1.87
N VAL A 43 9.95 6.66 0.99
CA VAL A 43 10.74 5.47 1.33
C VAL A 43 12.11 5.47 0.66
N ASP A 44 12.51 6.61 0.09
CA ASP A 44 13.79 6.80 -0.61
C ASP A 44 14.04 5.76 -1.72
N LEU A 45 12.98 5.32 -2.41
CA LEU A 45 13.09 4.37 -3.52
C LEU A 45 12.78 5.04 -4.87
N PRO A 46 13.47 4.62 -5.95
CA PRO A 46 13.00 4.90 -7.29
C PRO A 46 11.61 4.32 -7.51
N VAL A 47 10.75 5.02 -8.24
CA VAL A 47 9.34 4.65 -8.47
C VAL A 47 9.20 3.21 -8.96
N ALA A 48 9.98 2.80 -9.97
CA ALA A 48 9.92 1.45 -10.52
C ALA A 48 10.24 0.37 -9.48
N LEU A 49 11.21 0.62 -8.59
CA LEU A 49 11.58 -0.31 -7.53
C LEU A 49 10.52 -0.31 -6.43
N PHE A 50 10.00 0.86 -6.06
CA PHE A 50 8.91 0.97 -5.10
C PHE A 50 7.67 0.18 -5.54
N VAL A 51 7.21 0.35 -6.78
CA VAL A 51 6.04 -0.37 -7.30
C VAL A 51 6.26 -1.88 -7.24
N ARG A 52 7.45 -2.35 -7.64
CA ARG A 52 7.80 -3.76 -7.59
C ARG A 52 7.84 -4.30 -6.17
N ARG A 53 8.50 -3.59 -5.24
CA ARG A 53 8.56 -3.97 -3.81
C ARG A 53 7.18 -3.98 -3.15
N PHE A 54 6.34 -3.03 -3.49
CA PHE A 54 4.97 -2.97 -3.00
C PHE A 54 4.15 -4.16 -3.51
N GLN A 55 4.29 -4.50 -4.79
CA GLN A 55 3.64 -5.67 -5.38
C GLN A 55 4.16 -6.98 -4.77
N ASP A 56 5.46 -7.11 -4.54
CA ASP A 56 6.05 -8.30 -3.89
C ASP A 56 5.50 -8.46 -2.46
N ALA A 57 5.24 -7.37 -1.74
CA ALA A 57 4.74 -7.39 -0.36
C ALA A 57 3.22 -7.59 -0.25
N TYR A 58 2.43 -7.03 -1.17
CA TYR A 58 0.96 -6.97 -1.07
C TYR A 58 0.21 -7.67 -2.20
N GLY A 59 0.91 -8.21 -3.19
CA GLY A 59 0.35 -8.91 -4.34
C GLY A 59 -0.27 -8.02 -5.41
N LEU A 60 -0.42 -6.72 -5.16
CA LEU A 60 -1.03 -5.73 -6.05
C LEU A 60 -0.13 -4.52 -6.19
N SER A 61 -0.14 -3.86 -7.36
CA SER A 61 0.50 -2.54 -7.48
C SER A 61 -0.22 -1.48 -6.63
N PRO A 62 0.41 -0.35 -6.28
CA PRO A 62 -0.22 0.70 -5.46
C PRO A 62 -1.57 1.19 -6.01
N HIS A 63 -1.68 1.36 -7.34
CA HIS A 63 -2.93 1.76 -7.97
C HIS A 63 -4.01 0.68 -7.89
N GLU A 64 -3.66 -0.59 -8.12
CA GLU A 64 -4.59 -1.72 -8.02
C GLU A 64 -5.07 -1.94 -6.59
N TYR A 65 -4.15 -1.84 -5.62
CA TYR A 65 -4.47 -1.91 -4.20
C TYR A 65 -5.50 -0.84 -3.81
N ARG A 66 -5.30 0.42 -4.21
CA ARG A 66 -6.27 1.50 -3.97
C ARG A 66 -7.63 1.19 -4.58
N ARG A 67 -7.67 0.70 -5.83
CA ARG A 67 -8.94 0.34 -6.48
C ARG A 67 -9.64 -0.82 -5.77
N ALA A 68 -8.92 -1.83 -5.31
CA ALA A 68 -9.49 -2.94 -4.56
C ALA A 68 -10.07 -2.45 -3.22
N ALA A 69 -9.34 -1.59 -2.51
CA ALA A 69 -9.77 -1.02 -1.24
C ALA A 69 -10.99 -0.09 -1.38
N GLU A 70 -11.13 0.59 -2.52
CA GLU A 70 -12.30 1.38 -2.89
C GLU A 70 -13.51 0.50 -3.22
N ALA A 71 -13.32 -0.57 -3.99
CA ALA A 71 -14.38 -1.51 -4.35
C ALA A 71 -15.00 -2.21 -3.12
N ILE A 72 -14.18 -2.57 -2.13
CA ILE A 72 -14.65 -3.15 -0.87
C ILE A 72 -15.53 -2.16 -0.12
N ARG A 73 -15.06 -0.91 0.06
CA ARG A 73 -15.80 0.14 0.75
C ARG A 73 -17.12 0.48 0.05
N ASN A 74 -17.13 0.64 -1.28
CA ASN A 74 -18.35 0.99 -2.01
C ASN A 74 -19.44 -0.09 -1.90
N ARG A 75 -19.05 -1.36 -1.72
CA ARG A 75 -20.00 -2.44 -1.39
C ARG A 75 -20.61 -2.26 -0.01
N GLU A 76 -19.81 -1.85 0.98
CA GLU A 76 -20.27 -1.58 2.35
C GLU A 76 -21.10 -0.29 2.46
N ALA A 77 -20.77 0.72 1.66
CA ALA A 77 -21.41 2.03 1.68
C ALA A 77 -22.76 2.08 0.94
N ARG A 78 -23.13 1.05 0.16
CA ARG A 78 -24.44 1.00 -0.51
C ARG A 78 -25.54 0.99 0.57
N PRO A 79 -26.39 2.02 0.64
CA PRO A 79 -27.41 2.08 1.68
C PRO A 79 -28.36 0.89 1.54
N ALA A 80 -28.80 0.35 2.68
CA ALA A 80 -29.91 -0.60 2.71
C ALA A 80 -31.09 0.00 1.92
N PRO A 81 -31.80 -0.79 1.10
CA PRO A 81 -32.94 -0.27 0.37
C PRO A 81 -33.89 0.42 1.36
N PRO A 82 -34.49 1.56 1.00
CA PRO A 82 -35.43 2.22 1.90
C PRO A 82 -36.46 1.18 2.33
N LYS A 83 -36.69 1.07 3.64
CA LYS A 83 -37.81 0.27 4.14
C LYS A 83 -39.05 0.90 3.52
N VAL A 84 -39.58 0.26 2.49
CA VAL A 84 -40.80 0.68 1.83
C VAL A 84 -41.88 0.69 2.91
N ALA A 85 -42.46 1.87 3.14
CA ALA A 85 -43.53 2.11 4.09
C ALA A 85 -44.85 1.56 3.56
#